data_AF-A0AA35X7F5-F1
#
_entry.id   AF-A0AA35X7F5-F1
#
_cell.length_a   1.000
_cell.length_b   1.000
_cell.length_c   1.000
_cell.angle_alpha   90.00
_cell.angle_beta   90.00
_cell.angle_gamma   90.00
#
_symmetry.space_group_name_H-M   'P 1'
#
loop_
_entity.id
_entity.type
_entity.pdbx_description
1 polymer ?
#
loop_
_entity_poly.entity_id
_entity_poly.type
_entity_poly.pdbx_seq_one_letter_code
_entity_poly.pdbx_strand_id
1 'polypeptide(L)'
;MSTVSVLREVLSKETALKKVAVKITHELDEASVEHMLRIIHPRLEAQIMLAKNVQLVEGLQEIEIHEQNPSSCLSPQCQYILENATAMQEELKQQPAMIERLYALVTDLLIDRASFKGENAQSKVAQLMELLDNCDFDSLISFFHS
;
A
#
# COMPACT_ATOMS: atom_id res chain seq x y z
N MET A 1 14.47 -1.78 15.27
CA MET A 1 13.67 -3.02 15.24
C MET A 1 12.20 -2.69 15.31
N SER A 2 11.40 -3.08 14.34
CA SER A 2 10.01 -3.44 14.65
C SER A 2 9.09 -2.26 14.99
N THR A 3 7.88 -2.61 15.42
CA THR A 3 6.99 -1.90 16.34
C THR A 3 7.61 -0.84 17.26
N VAL A 4 8.92 -0.86 17.53
CA VAL A 4 9.69 0.24 18.13
C VAL A 4 9.59 1.56 17.34
N SER A 5 9.43 1.60 16.02
CA SER A 5 9.32 2.90 15.31
C SER A 5 7.96 3.57 15.50
N VAL A 6 6.89 2.77 15.54
CA VAL A 6 5.53 3.26 15.85
C VAL A 6 5.36 3.48 17.37
N LEU A 7 5.93 2.62 18.23
CA LEU A 7 6.09 2.88 19.67
C LEU A 7 6.92 4.13 19.92
N ARG A 8 7.96 4.39 19.12
CA ARG A 8 8.79 5.60 19.21
C ARG A 8 7.99 6.82 18.82
N GLU A 9 7.14 6.76 17.80
CA GLU A 9 6.29 7.89 17.41
C GLU A 9 5.21 8.20 18.46
N VAL A 10 4.64 7.16 19.09
CA VAL A 10 3.71 7.28 20.22
C VAL A 10 4.42 7.77 21.49
N LEU A 11 5.59 7.23 21.84
CA LEU A 11 6.44 7.69 22.95
C LEU A 11 6.99 9.10 22.71
N SER A 12 7.29 9.48 21.47
CA SER A 12 7.76 10.82 21.07
C SER A 12 6.66 11.86 21.20
N LYS A 13 5.41 11.49 20.91
CA LYS A 13 4.25 12.35 21.22
C LYS A 13 4.04 12.54 22.73
N GLU A 14 4.26 11.51 23.55
CA GLU A 14 4.19 11.66 25.02
C GLU A 14 5.41 12.39 25.62
N THR A 15 6.60 12.27 25.04
CA THR A 15 7.82 12.97 25.52
C THR A 15 7.91 14.43 25.08
N ALA A 16 7.09 14.88 24.13
CA ALA A 16 6.94 16.29 23.78
C ALA A 16 6.43 17.16 24.96
N LEU A 17 5.94 16.55 26.04
CA LEU A 17 5.67 17.24 27.31
C LEU A 17 6.94 17.59 28.11
N LYS A 18 8.12 17.07 27.73
CA LYS A 18 9.41 17.35 28.38
C LYS A 18 10.55 17.48 27.36
N LYS A 19 10.58 18.61 26.63
CA LYS A 19 11.72 19.21 25.89
C LYS A 19 13.00 18.34 25.74
N VAL A 20 13.09 17.50 24.71
CA VAL A 20 14.38 16.97 24.23
C VAL A 20 14.38 16.93 22.70
N ALA A 21 15.30 17.67 22.08
CA ALA A 21 15.53 17.68 20.64
C ALA A 21 16.48 16.52 20.27
N VAL A 22 16.01 15.56 19.48
CA VAL A 22 16.82 14.40 19.04
C VAL A 22 17.23 14.60 17.58
N LYS A 23 18.50 14.95 17.35
CA LYS A 23 19.18 14.79 16.05
C LYS A 23 19.35 13.29 15.79
N ILE A 24 18.69 12.75 14.78
CA ILE A 24 18.82 11.33 14.40
C ILE A 24 19.72 11.24 13.17
N THR A 25 21.00 10.97 13.38
CA THR A 25 21.87 10.39 12.35
C THR A 25 21.55 8.90 12.31
N HIS A 26 20.77 8.43 11.33
CA HIS A 26 20.44 7.01 11.17
C HIS A 26 21.15 6.41 9.97
N GLU A 27 21.93 5.37 10.21
CA GLU A 27 22.31 4.39 9.18
C GLU A 27 21.02 3.68 8.72
N LEU A 28 20.69 3.80 7.43
CA LEU A 28 19.53 3.15 6.84
C LEU A 28 19.88 1.67 6.60
N ASP A 29 19.50 0.81 7.55
CA ASP A 29 19.70 -0.64 7.48
C ASP A 29 18.86 -1.25 6.35
N GLU A 30 19.47 -2.05 5.47
CA GLU A 30 18.76 -2.65 4.32
C GLU A 30 17.59 -3.54 4.77
N ALA A 31 17.69 -4.18 5.94
CA ALA A 31 16.58 -4.94 6.52
C ALA A 31 15.38 -4.04 6.92
N SER A 32 15.61 -2.75 7.20
CA SER A 32 14.55 -1.79 7.48
C SER A 32 13.80 -1.37 6.20
N VAL A 33 14.50 -1.25 5.07
CA VAL A 33 13.90 -0.99 3.75
C VAL A 33 13.00 -2.16 3.36
N GLU A 34 13.51 -3.38 3.41
CA GLU A 34 12.73 -4.59 3.11
C GLU A 34 11.50 -4.71 4.02
N HIS A 35 11.65 -4.42 5.32
CA HIS A 35 10.53 -4.45 6.26
C HIS A 35 9.44 -3.44 5.91
N MET A 36 9.80 -2.22 5.51
CA MET A 36 8.83 -1.21 5.06
C MET A 36 8.10 -1.67 3.80
N LEU A 37 8.82 -2.22 2.82
CA LEU A 37 8.22 -2.74 1.59
C LEU A 37 7.23 -3.87 1.86
N ARG A 38 7.54 -4.78 2.80
CA ARG A 38 6.62 -5.85 3.25
C ARG A 38 5.34 -5.31 3.90
N ILE A 39 5.36 -4.11 4.47
CA ILE A 39 4.17 -3.47 5.05
C ILE A 39 3.36 -2.73 3.98
N ILE A 40 4.03 -2.08 3.04
CA ILE A 40 3.40 -1.29 1.97
C ILE A 40 2.70 -2.19 0.96
N HIS A 41 3.36 -3.27 0.54
CA HIS A 41 2.88 -4.16 -0.51
C HIS A 41 1.46 -4.70 -0.28
N PRO A 42 1.12 -5.31 0.89
CA PRO A 42 -0.24 -5.79 1.15
C PRO A 42 -1.30 -4.69 1.12
N ARG A 43 -0.92 -3.45 1.46
CA ARG A 43 -1.84 -2.30 1.40
C ARG A 43 -2.12 -1.89 -0.03
N LEU A 44 -1.09 -1.90 -0.88
CA LEU A 44 -1.23 -1.60 -2.31
C LEU A 44 -2.04 -2.71 -3.02
N GLU A 45 -1.75 -3.97 -2.72
CA GLU A 45 -2.50 -5.12 -3.23
C GLU A 45 -3.98 -5.07 -2.83
N ALA A 46 -4.27 -4.71 -1.57
CA ALA A 46 -5.64 -4.53 -1.10
C ALA A 46 -6.38 -3.42 -1.87
N GLN A 47 -5.71 -2.31 -2.19
CA GLN A 47 -6.30 -1.26 -3.02
C GLN A 47 -6.60 -1.78 -4.43
N ILE A 48 -5.67 -2.51 -5.06
CA ILE A 48 -5.92 -3.09 -6.39
C ILE A 48 -7.08 -4.10 -6.37
N MET A 49 -7.14 -4.95 -5.34
CA MET A 49 -8.26 -5.88 -5.14
C MET A 49 -9.59 -5.15 -4.95
N LEU A 50 -9.62 -4.04 -4.21
CA LEU A 50 -10.82 -3.21 -4.06
C LEU A 50 -11.34 -2.72 -5.43
N ALA A 51 -10.45 -2.18 -6.28
CA ALA A 51 -10.83 -1.75 -7.62
C ALA A 51 -11.40 -2.90 -8.47
N LYS A 52 -10.75 -4.07 -8.44
CA LYS A 52 -11.22 -5.26 -9.15
C LYS A 52 -12.59 -5.73 -8.65
N ASN A 53 -12.81 -5.74 -7.33
CA ASN A 53 -14.08 -6.15 -6.76
C ASN A 53 -15.21 -5.19 -7.15
N VAL A 54 -14.97 -3.87 -7.15
CA VAL A 54 -15.97 -2.89 -7.58
C VAL A 54 -16.29 -3.02 -9.07
N GLN A 55 -15.32 -3.36 -9.92
CA GLN A 55 -15.58 -3.64 -11.35
C GLN A 55 -16.53 -4.83 -11.57
N LEU A 56 -16.56 -5.79 -10.64
CA LEU A 56 -17.45 -6.95 -10.71
C LEU A 56 -18.88 -6.63 -10.25
N VAL A 57 -19.09 -5.55 -9.49
CA VAL A 57 -20.38 -5.23 -8.86
C VAL A 57 -21.50 -5.11 -9.90
N GLU A 58 -21.27 -4.35 -10.98
CA GLU A 58 -22.30 -4.10 -12.00
C GLU A 58 -22.77 -5.41 -12.66
N GLY A 59 -21.84 -6.26 -13.09
CA GLY A 59 -22.16 -7.56 -13.68
C GLY A 59 -22.83 -8.52 -12.67
N LEU A 60 -22.42 -8.49 -11.41
CA LEU A 60 -23.05 -9.31 -10.37
C LEU A 60 -24.48 -8.86 -10.05
N GLN A 61 -24.74 -7.55 -10.05
CA GLN A 61 -26.07 -6.98 -9.85
C GLN A 61 -27.01 -7.34 -11.01
N GLU A 62 -26.52 -7.32 -12.25
CA GLU A 62 -27.30 -7.76 -13.40
C GLU A 62 -27.69 -9.24 -13.30
N ILE A 63 -26.78 -10.10 -12.86
CA ILE A 63 -27.07 -11.53 -12.65
C ILE A 63 -28.12 -11.69 -11.54
N GLU A 64 -28.01 -10.95 -10.45
CA GLU A 64 -28.95 -11.00 -9.32
C GLU A 64 -30.38 -10.61 -9.71
N ILE A 65 -30.54 -9.64 -10.61
CA ILE A 65 -31.85 -9.16 -11.08
C ILE A 65 -32.54 -10.18 -12.00
N HIS A 66 -31.78 -10.91 -12.81
CA HIS A 66 -32.33 -11.84 -13.82
C HIS A 66 -32.54 -13.26 -13.32
N GLU A 67 -31.82 -13.69 -12.28
CA GLU A 67 -31.91 -15.03 -11.70
C GLU A 67 -33.05 -15.15 -10.67
N GLN A 68 -33.83 -16.24 -10.74
CA GLN A 68 -34.88 -16.51 -9.74
C GLN A 68 -34.31 -17.02 -8.40
N ASN A 69 -33.07 -17.54 -8.40
CA ASN A 69 -32.36 -18.04 -7.22
C ASN A 69 -30.87 -17.62 -7.21
N PRO A 70 -30.56 -16.32 -7.05
CA PRO A 70 -29.19 -15.79 -7.18
C PRO A 70 -28.22 -16.37 -6.15
N SER A 71 -28.71 -16.70 -4.95
CA SER A 71 -27.93 -17.32 -3.88
C SER A 71 -27.49 -18.77 -4.17
N SER A 72 -28.11 -19.45 -5.15
CA SER A 72 -27.68 -20.79 -5.59
C SER A 72 -26.68 -20.75 -6.76
N CYS A 73 -26.66 -19.65 -7.51
CA CYS A 73 -25.83 -19.48 -8.70
C CYS A 73 -24.50 -18.76 -8.42
N LEU A 74 -24.46 -17.91 -7.38
CA LEU A 74 -23.30 -17.12 -7.03
C LEU A 74 -22.40 -17.82 -6.00
N SER A 75 -21.09 -17.70 -6.19
CA SER A 75 -20.10 -18.14 -5.18
C SER A 75 -20.20 -17.28 -3.92
N PRO A 76 -19.76 -17.79 -2.75
CA PRO A 76 -19.73 -17.00 -1.51
C PRO A 76 -18.94 -15.68 -1.64
N GLN A 77 -17.90 -15.66 -2.48
CA GLN A 77 -17.13 -14.45 -2.75
C GLN A 77 -17.93 -13.40 -3.53
N CYS A 78 -18.72 -13.83 -4.53
CA CYS A 78 -19.58 -12.92 -5.28
C CYS A 78 -20.71 -12.36 -4.39
N GLN A 79 -21.27 -13.19 -3.52
CA GLN A 79 -22.27 -12.77 -2.54
C GLN A 79 -21.69 -11.71 -1.59
N TYR A 80 -20.47 -11.93 -1.08
CA TYR A 80 -19.77 -10.95 -0.26
C TYR A 80 -19.55 -9.62 -0.99
N ILE A 81 -19.16 -9.65 -2.27
CA ILE A 81 -18.98 -8.43 -3.08
C ILE A 81 -20.31 -7.67 -3.22
N LEU A 82 -21.42 -8.36 -3.47
CA LEU A 82 -22.75 -7.75 -3.57
C LEU A 82 -23.21 -7.12 -2.25
N GLU A 83 -23.06 -7.85 -1.15
CA GLU A 83 -23.43 -7.37 0.20
C GLU A 83 -22.65 -6.11 0.61
N ASN A 84 -21.38 -6.01 0.17
CA ASN A 84 -20.49 -4.91 0.55
C ASN A 84 -20.29 -3.87 -0.57
N ALA A 85 -21.06 -3.96 -1.66
CA ALA A 85 -20.86 -3.17 -2.87
C ALA A 85 -20.87 -1.66 -2.60
N THR A 86 -21.81 -1.17 -1.78
CA THR A 86 -21.93 0.25 -1.43
C THR A 86 -20.72 0.75 -0.65
N ALA A 87 -20.27 -0.01 0.36
CA ALA A 87 -19.09 0.31 1.15
C ALA A 87 -17.81 0.30 0.29
N MET A 88 -17.65 -0.72 -0.57
CA MET A 88 -16.50 -0.82 -1.48
C MET A 88 -16.45 0.34 -2.49
N GLN A 89 -17.61 0.75 -3.04
CA GLN A 89 -17.70 1.90 -3.94
C GLN A 89 -17.38 3.22 -3.23
N GLU A 90 -17.76 3.38 -1.97
CA GLU A 90 -17.39 4.54 -1.16
C GLU A 90 -15.89 4.58 -0.85
N GLU A 91 -15.32 3.43 -0.48
CA GLU A 91 -13.87 3.30 -0.24
C GLU A 91 -13.06 3.57 -1.51
N LEU A 92 -13.55 3.11 -2.68
CA LEU A 92 -12.91 3.34 -3.98
C LEU A 92 -12.77 4.83 -4.30
N LYS A 93 -13.68 5.70 -3.82
CA LYS A 93 -13.55 7.16 -4.01
C LYS A 93 -12.29 7.73 -3.35
N GLN A 94 -11.81 7.10 -2.28
CA GLN A 94 -10.60 7.50 -1.55
C GLN A 94 -9.34 6.80 -2.07
N GLN A 95 -9.48 5.77 -2.89
CA GLN A 95 -8.38 4.97 -3.39
C GLN A 95 -7.30 5.80 -4.13
N PRO A 96 -7.61 6.76 -5.02
CA PRO A 96 -6.57 7.49 -5.73
C PRO A 96 -5.60 8.21 -4.79
N ALA A 97 -6.13 8.86 -3.75
CA ALA A 97 -5.32 9.53 -2.74
C ALA A 97 -4.50 8.56 -1.88
N MET A 98 -5.05 7.35 -1.61
CA MET A 98 -4.31 6.32 -0.89
C MET A 98 -3.15 5.77 -1.72
N ILE A 99 -3.38 5.45 -3.01
CA ILE A 99 -2.34 4.96 -3.92
C ILE A 99 -1.25 6.01 -4.10
N GLU A 100 -1.62 7.27 -4.34
CA GLU A 100 -0.66 8.37 -4.47
C GLU A 100 0.24 8.47 -3.23
N ARG A 101 -0.35 8.34 -2.03
CA ARG A 101 0.40 8.37 -0.78
C ARG A 101 1.31 7.16 -0.59
N LEU A 102 0.89 5.97 -1.02
CA LEU A 102 1.75 4.77 -0.99
C LEU A 102 2.92 4.92 -1.97
N TYR A 103 2.67 5.44 -3.18
CA TYR A 103 3.71 5.69 -4.18
C TYR A 103 4.72 6.72 -3.69
N ALA A 104 4.25 7.82 -3.10
CA ALA A 104 5.10 8.83 -2.50
C ALA A 104 6.01 8.22 -1.42
N LEU A 105 5.46 7.38 -0.54
CA LEU A 105 6.22 6.75 0.54
C LEU A 105 7.31 5.80 0.02
N VAL A 106 7.01 4.99 -1.00
CA VAL A 106 8.03 4.11 -1.63
C VAL A 106 9.08 4.94 -2.37
N THR A 107 8.69 6.05 -2.99
CA THR A 107 9.59 6.96 -3.70
C THR A 107 10.53 7.68 -2.75
N ASP A 108 10.01 8.20 -1.63
CA ASP A 108 10.80 8.82 -0.57
C ASP A 108 11.81 7.82 0.01
N LEU A 109 11.39 6.58 0.24
CA LEU A 109 12.28 5.49 0.69
C LEU A 109 13.44 5.23 -0.29
N LEU A 110 13.15 5.27 -1.60
CA LEU A 110 14.16 5.13 -2.65
C LEU A 110 15.13 6.32 -2.68
N ILE A 111 14.60 7.54 -2.59
CA ILE A 111 15.39 8.78 -2.60
C ILE A 111 16.31 8.83 -1.38
N ASP A 112 15.79 8.51 -0.20
CA ASP A 112 16.57 8.44 1.03
C ASP A 112 17.70 7.43 0.88
N ARG A 113 17.40 6.18 0.47
CA ARG A 113 18.42 5.13 0.22
C ARG A 113 19.50 5.61 -0.76
N ALA A 114 19.10 6.20 -1.88
CA ALA A 114 20.04 6.69 -2.89
C ALA A 114 20.91 7.83 -2.36
N SER A 115 20.32 8.77 -1.60
CA SER A 115 21.06 9.86 -0.95
C SER A 115 22.11 9.32 0.03
N PHE A 116 21.78 8.29 0.81
CA PHE A 116 22.73 7.62 1.70
C PHE A 116 23.86 6.90 0.95
N LYS A 117 23.58 6.33 -0.23
CA LYS A 117 24.61 5.69 -1.10
C LYS A 117 25.40 6.69 -1.96
N GLY A 118 25.01 7.97 -1.98
CA GLY A 118 25.59 8.99 -2.86
C GLY A 118 25.20 8.82 -4.33
N GLU A 119 24.11 8.10 -4.61
CA GLU A 119 23.60 7.81 -5.95
C GLU A 119 22.52 8.80 -6.39
N ASN A 120 22.34 8.98 -7.70
CA ASN A 120 21.24 9.77 -8.23
C ASN A 120 19.95 8.92 -8.28
N ALA A 121 18.94 9.32 -7.50
CA ALA A 121 17.65 8.65 -7.44
C ALA A 121 16.76 8.87 -8.67
N GLN A 122 16.93 9.98 -9.42
CA GLN A 122 15.97 10.39 -10.45
C GLN A 122 15.79 9.37 -11.57
N SER A 123 16.86 8.67 -11.99
CA SER A 123 16.77 7.61 -12.99
C SER A 123 16.08 6.35 -12.46
N LYS A 124 16.18 6.10 -11.15
CA LYS A 124 15.53 4.97 -10.47
C LYS A 124 14.04 5.24 -10.18
N VAL A 125 13.62 6.49 -9.99
CA VAL A 125 12.20 6.83 -9.73
C VAL A 125 11.30 6.44 -10.91
N ALA A 126 11.70 6.70 -12.15
CA ALA A 126 10.89 6.33 -13.31
C ALA A 126 10.67 4.80 -13.42
N GLN A 127 11.74 4.01 -13.18
CA GLN A 127 11.67 2.55 -13.17
C GLN A 127 10.84 2.01 -12.00
N LEU A 128 10.91 2.68 -10.85
CA LEU A 128 10.09 2.33 -9.68
C LEU A 128 8.60 2.50 -9.97
N MET A 129 8.19 3.55 -10.68
CA MET A 129 6.78 3.77 -11.04
C MET A 129 6.23 2.62 -11.90
N GLU A 130 6.99 2.16 -12.89
CA GLU A 130 6.60 1.01 -13.72
C GLU A 130 6.48 -0.28 -12.91
N LEU A 131 7.35 -0.49 -11.92
CA LEU A 131 7.27 -1.66 -11.02
C LEU A 131 6.08 -1.59 -10.08
N LEU A 132 5.77 -0.40 -9.56
CA LEU A 132 4.62 -0.18 -8.69
C LEU A 132 3.29 -0.43 -9.42
N ASP A 133 3.20 -0.05 -10.70
CA ASP A 133 2.00 -0.31 -11.51
C ASP A 133 1.76 -1.81 -11.75
N ASN A 134 2.82 -2.61 -11.79
CA ASN A 134 2.72 -4.07 -11.94
C ASN A 134 2.50 -4.80 -10.60
N CYS A 135 2.72 -4.12 -9.46
CA CYS A 135 2.58 -4.68 -8.11
C CYS A 135 3.27 -6.02 -7.88
N ASP A 136 4.42 -6.23 -8.51
CA ASP A 136 5.24 -7.41 -8.26
C ASP A 136 6.21 -7.15 -7.11
N PHE A 137 5.92 -7.75 -5.96
CA PHE A 137 6.75 -7.61 -4.75
C PHE A 137 8.19 -8.07 -4.96
N ASP A 138 8.40 -9.19 -5.66
CA ASP A 138 9.73 -9.77 -5.81
C ASP A 138 10.59 -8.89 -6.73
N SER A 139 10.00 -8.33 -7.78
CA SER A 139 10.66 -7.33 -8.62
C SER A 139 10.95 -6.04 -7.86
N LEU A 140 10.05 -5.60 -6.98
CA LEU A 140 10.25 -4.40 -6.16
C LEU A 140 11.40 -4.60 -5.17
N ILE A 141 11.45 -5.73 -4.47
CA ILE A 141 12.57 -6.05 -3.56
C ILE A 141 13.88 -6.17 -4.34
N SER A 142 13.89 -6.87 -5.47
CA SER A 142 15.08 -7.01 -6.32
C SER A 142 15.60 -5.66 -6.81
N PHE A 143 14.70 -4.74 -7.16
CA PHE A 143 15.04 -3.37 -7.53
C PHE A 143 15.69 -2.59 -6.37
N PHE A 144 15.20 -2.78 -5.15
CA PHE A 144 15.78 -2.19 -3.95
C PHE A 144 17.06 -2.88 -3.47
N HIS A 145 17.41 -4.06 -3.99
CA HIS A 145 18.70 -4.71 -3.74
C HIS A 145 19.75 -4.39 -4.81
N SER A 146 19.32 -3.91 -5.99
CA SER A 146 20.18 -3.32 -7.03
C SER A 146 20.63 -1.90 -6.70
#